data_AF-A0A2I4GDG8-F1
#
_entry.id   AF-A0A2I4GDG8-F1
#
_cell.length_a   1.000
_cell.length_b   1.000
_cell.length_c   1.000
_cell.angle_alpha   90.00
_cell.angle_beta   90.00
_cell.angle_gamma   90.00
#
_symmetry.space_group_name_H-M   'P 1'
#
loop_
_entity.id
_entity.type
_entity.pdbx_description
1 polymer ?
#
loop_
_entity_poly.entity_id
_entity_poly.type
_entity_poly.pdbx_seq_one_letter_code
_entity_poly.pdbx_strand_id
1 'polypeptide(L)'
;MLKFIVSLYVDDLIFTENNLVMIEKFKKDMMANFEMSDLGLKHYFLVMEVSQEEDGISCLQKKYAEDLLEKFNMLGCKSVATPLVPNEKLRKEDGVKKLDASTYRSLVGSLFYLCNTRPDILFVTSLLSGFMQSPSQVHFGTAKRVLRYLLGTISFGISYEKRLESKLVGFTDSDWAGSIDDKRSTSGHCFGLGSGMFSWSSKKQGNVA
;
A
#
# COMPACT_ATOMS: atom_id res chain seq x y z
N MET A 1 -17.46 1.74 24.82
CA MET A 1 -16.74 2.82 25.52
C MET A 1 -15.47 3.09 24.72
N LEU A 2 -15.46 4.16 23.93
CA LEU A 2 -14.22 4.59 23.27
C LEU A 2 -13.26 5.12 24.34
N LYS A 3 -12.02 4.66 24.28
CA LYS A 3 -10.92 5.09 25.15
C LYS A 3 -10.16 6.19 24.41
N PHE A 4 -9.58 7.13 25.13
CA PHE A 4 -8.63 8.09 24.58
C PHE A 4 -7.45 7.32 23.98
N ILE A 5 -7.25 7.44 22.66
CA ILE A 5 -6.14 6.76 21.96
C ILE A 5 -5.17 7.82 21.46
N VAL A 6 -3.89 7.62 21.76
CA VAL A 6 -2.78 8.42 21.23
C VAL A 6 -1.85 7.49 20.47
N SER A 7 -1.46 7.90 19.28
CA SER A 7 -0.45 7.28 18.44
C SER A 7 0.64 8.30 18.18
N LEU A 8 1.88 7.95 18.56
CA LEU A 8 3.05 8.78 18.33
C LEU A 8 3.92 8.11 17.26
N TYR A 9 4.28 8.87 16.23
CA TYR A 9 5.18 8.46 15.17
C TYR A 9 6.24 9.53 14.96
N VAL A 10 7.46 9.28 15.45
CA VAL A 10 8.56 10.27 15.43
C VAL A 10 8.07 11.60 16.02
N ASP A 11 7.94 12.65 15.21
CA ASP A 11 7.51 13.99 15.62
C ASP A 11 5.99 14.22 15.43
N ASP A 12 5.30 13.28 14.78
CA ASP A 12 3.86 13.35 14.54
C ASP A 12 3.07 12.66 15.66
N LEU A 13 2.12 13.39 16.25
CA LEU A 13 1.15 12.85 17.20
C LEU A 13 -0.25 12.84 16.57
N ILE A 14 -0.89 11.68 16.60
CA ILE A 14 -2.31 11.47 16.25
C ILE A 14 -3.04 11.04 17.51
N PHE A 15 -4.23 11.57 17.73
CA PHE A 15 -5.07 11.12 18.82
C PHE A 15 -6.54 11.13 18.41
N THR A 16 -7.36 10.32 19.08
CA THR A 16 -8.80 10.27 18.86
C THR A 16 -9.53 10.09 20.18
N GLU A 17 -10.66 10.78 20.32
CA GLU A 17 -11.51 10.75 21.50
C GLU A 17 -12.95 11.16 21.13
N ASN A 18 -13.95 10.72 21.88
CA ASN A 18 -15.35 11.06 21.64
C ASN A 18 -15.82 12.32 22.37
N ASN A 19 -15.07 12.79 23.36
CA ASN A 19 -15.38 13.99 24.12
C ASN A 19 -14.54 15.19 23.66
N LEU A 20 -15.19 16.16 23.01
CA LEU A 20 -14.54 17.40 22.53
C LEU A 20 -13.87 18.21 23.65
N VAL A 21 -14.42 18.21 24.86
CA VAL A 21 -13.82 18.92 26.01
C VAL A 21 -12.48 18.27 26.39
N MET A 22 -12.40 16.94 26.31
CA MET A 22 -11.16 16.21 26.58
C MET A 22 -10.13 16.42 25.47
N ILE A 23 -10.57 16.48 24.20
CA ILE A 23 -9.72 16.84 23.06
C ILE A 23 -9.08 18.22 23.28
N GLU A 24 -9.88 19.23 23.58
CA GLU A 24 -9.39 20.60 23.75
C GLU A 24 -8.49 20.75 24.98
N LYS A 25 -8.80 20.04 26.07
CA LYS A 25 -7.92 19.99 27.24
C LYS A 25 -6.57 19.36 26.89
N PHE A 26 -6.59 18.20 26.23
CA PHE A 26 -5.37 17.50 25.84
C PHE A 26 -4.49 18.35 24.91
N LYS A 27 -5.08 19.02 23.92
CA LYS A 27 -4.35 19.95 23.04
C LYS A 27 -3.64 21.04 23.83
N LYS A 28 -4.35 21.70 24.76
CA LYS A 28 -3.77 22.75 25.61
C LYS A 28 -2.63 22.21 26.48
N ASP A 29 -2.83 21.09 27.13
CA ASP A 29 -1.84 20.48 28.01
C ASP A 29 -0.58 20.09 27.21
N MET A 30 -0.74 19.56 26.00
CA MET A 30 0.39 19.17 25.14
C MET A 30 1.16 20.39 24.61
N MET A 31 0.47 21.41 24.09
CA MET A 31 1.11 22.64 23.61
C MET A 31 1.77 23.47 24.73
N ALA A 32 1.34 23.30 25.99
CA ALA A 32 1.96 23.95 27.13
C ALA A 32 3.27 23.27 27.58
N ASN A 33 3.39 21.95 27.35
CA ASN A 33 4.54 21.16 27.79
C ASN A 33 5.55 20.86 26.66
N PHE A 34 5.13 20.97 25.40
CA PHE A 34 5.93 20.62 24.23
C PHE A 34 5.81 21.69 23.13
N GLU A 35 6.90 21.92 22.40
CA GLU A 35 6.89 22.75 21.19
C GLU A 35 6.17 22.01 20.06
N MET A 36 4.85 22.21 19.95
CA MET A 36 4.03 21.58 18.92
C MET A 36 2.91 22.51 18.46
N SER A 37 2.42 22.25 17.24
CA SER A 37 1.30 22.99 16.64
C SER A 37 0.11 22.06 16.40
N ASP A 38 -1.10 22.55 16.66
CA ASP A 38 -2.32 21.85 16.27
C ASP A 38 -2.54 21.99 14.76
N LEU A 39 -2.52 20.87 14.05
CA LEU A 39 -2.76 20.80 12.60
C LEU A 39 -4.24 20.53 12.27
N GLY A 40 -5.11 20.43 13.28
CA GLY A 40 -6.52 20.12 13.10
C GLY A 40 -6.75 18.67 12.66
N LEU A 41 -7.81 18.44 11.88
CA LEU A 41 -8.06 17.14 11.28
C LEU A 41 -6.90 16.80 10.34
N LYS A 42 -6.31 15.61 10.52
CA LYS A 42 -5.21 15.16 9.68
C LYS A 42 -5.71 14.97 8.25
N HIS A 43 -5.16 15.77 7.34
CA HIS A 43 -5.31 15.62 5.90
C HIS A 43 -4.17 14.82 5.27
N TYR A 44 -3.00 14.78 5.93
CA TYR A 44 -1.84 14.03 5.51
C TYR A 44 -1.18 13.35 6.71
N PHE A 45 -0.83 12.06 6.56
CA PHE A 45 0.01 11.33 7.50
C PHE A 45 0.84 10.29 6.75
N LEU A 46 2.16 10.29 6.94
CA LEU A 46 3.06 9.36 6.24
C LEU A 46 2.80 9.31 4.72
N VAL A 47 2.69 10.48 4.07
CA VAL A 47 2.43 10.61 2.62
C VAL A 47 1.08 10.01 2.17
N MET A 48 0.25 9.54 3.11
CA MET A 48 -1.14 9.20 2.86
C MET A 48 -2.00 10.44 3.03
N GLU A 49 -2.80 10.73 2.01
CA GLU A 49 -3.91 11.66 2.03
C GLU A 49 -5.07 11.01 2.78
N VAL A 50 -5.56 11.68 3.82
CA VAL A 50 -6.68 11.23 4.64
C VAL A 50 -7.82 12.23 4.50
N SER A 51 -8.97 11.77 3.99
CA SER A 51 -10.22 12.51 3.98
C SER A 51 -11.13 11.92 5.05
N GLN A 52 -11.63 12.78 5.93
CA GLN A 52 -12.51 12.43 7.04
C GLN A 52 -13.84 13.13 6.80
N GLU A 53 -14.84 12.37 6.39
CA GLU A 53 -16.19 12.83 6.10
C GLU A 53 -17.17 12.29 7.17
N GLU A 54 -18.40 12.79 7.20
CA GLU A 54 -19.40 12.33 8.18
C GLU A 54 -19.76 10.84 8.04
N ASP A 55 -19.66 10.32 6.82
CA ASP A 55 -20.01 8.95 6.43
C ASP A 55 -18.83 7.98 6.44
N GLY A 56 -17.59 8.46 6.57
CA GLY A 56 -16.42 7.59 6.61
C GLY A 56 -15.07 8.27 6.52
N ILE A 57 -14.02 7.45 6.48
CA ILE A 57 -12.63 7.87 6.31
C ILE A 57 -12.08 7.24 5.04
N SER A 58 -11.45 8.03 4.17
CA SER A 58 -10.74 7.54 2.99
C SER A 58 -9.26 7.84 3.09
N CYS A 59 -8.43 6.84 2.80
CA CYS A 59 -6.98 6.93 2.76
C CYS A 59 -6.49 6.65 1.34
N LEU A 60 -5.79 7.61 0.75
CA LEU A 60 -5.27 7.53 -0.62
C LEU A 60 -3.84 8.09 -0.70
N GLN A 61 -3.13 7.79 -1.79
CA GLN A 61 -1.74 8.23 -2.01
C GLN A 61 -1.60 8.83 -3.42
N LYS A 62 -2.52 9.73 -3.79
CA LYS A 62 -2.64 10.25 -5.16
C LYS A 62 -1.39 11.02 -5.56
N LYS A 63 -0.96 11.99 -4.75
CA LYS A 63 0.25 12.78 -5.04
C LYS A 63 1.48 11.89 -5.15
N TYR A 64 1.62 10.89 -4.27
CA TYR A 64 2.74 9.95 -4.33
C TYR A 64 2.71 9.09 -5.60
N ALA A 65 1.53 8.66 -6.05
CA ALA A 65 1.38 7.94 -7.31
C ALA A 65 1.73 8.84 -8.51
N GLU A 66 1.34 10.12 -8.51
CA GLU A 66 1.71 11.11 -9.53
C GLU A 66 3.24 11.31 -9.57
N ASP A 67 3.86 11.60 -8.43
CA ASP A 67 5.31 11.78 -8.30
C ASP A 67 6.08 10.51 -8.75
N LEU A 68 5.55 9.32 -8.44
CA LEU A 68 6.13 8.05 -8.87
C LEU A 68 6.06 7.87 -10.39
N LEU A 69 4.93 8.22 -11.00
CA LEU A 69 4.75 8.18 -12.45
C LEU A 69 5.69 9.16 -13.15
N GLU A 70 5.85 10.37 -12.61
CA GLU A 70 6.79 11.37 -13.12
C GLU A 70 8.23 10.88 -13.04
N LYS A 71 8.66 10.40 -11.86
CA LYS A 71 10.01 9.87 -11.61
C LYS A 71 10.44 8.80 -12.62
N PHE A 72 9.51 7.97 -13.08
CA PHE A 72 9.79 6.90 -14.05
C PHE A 72 9.37 7.23 -15.49
N ASN A 73 9.04 8.50 -15.79
CA ASN A 73 8.61 8.98 -17.10
C ASN A 73 7.39 8.23 -17.66
N MET A 74 6.37 8.01 -16.82
CA MET A 74 5.17 7.22 -17.13
C MET A 74 3.88 8.06 -17.22
N LEU A 75 3.90 9.37 -16.96
CA LEU A 75 2.69 10.21 -17.04
C LEU A 75 2.03 10.21 -18.43
N GLY A 76 2.82 10.18 -19.51
CA GLY A 76 2.30 10.18 -20.89
C GLY A 76 1.98 8.80 -21.47
N CYS A 77 2.03 7.73 -20.68
CA CYS A 77 1.83 6.37 -21.19
C CYS A 77 0.33 6.02 -21.32
N LYS A 78 0.02 4.95 -22.06
CA LYS A 78 -1.36 4.40 -22.11
C LYS A 78 -1.64 3.56 -20.86
N SER A 79 -2.70 3.88 -20.14
CA SER A 79 -3.13 3.10 -18.98
C SER A 79 -3.54 1.66 -19.37
N VAL A 80 -3.60 0.77 -18.37
CA VAL A 80 -4.09 -0.61 -18.51
C VAL A 80 -5.04 -0.95 -17.37
N ALA A 81 -5.98 -1.86 -17.62
CA ALA A 81 -6.99 -2.24 -16.63
C ALA A 81 -6.51 -3.22 -15.55
N THR A 82 -5.39 -3.93 -15.78
CA THR A 82 -4.86 -4.90 -14.82
C THR A 82 -3.38 -4.69 -14.52
N PRO A 83 -2.94 -4.86 -13.25
CA PRO A 83 -1.55 -4.63 -12.85
C PRO A 83 -0.59 -5.70 -13.39
N LEU A 84 -1.08 -6.91 -13.64
CA LEU A 84 -0.32 -8.05 -14.17
C LEU A 84 -1.08 -8.68 -15.36
N VAL A 85 -0.37 -9.25 -16.32
CA VAL A 85 -1.01 -10.02 -17.40
C VAL A 85 -1.50 -11.37 -16.82
N PRO A 86 -2.74 -11.81 -17.11
CA PRO A 86 -3.22 -13.10 -16.63
C PRO A 86 -2.27 -14.24 -17.05
N ASN A 87 -1.98 -15.15 -16.11
CA ASN A 87 -1.06 -16.28 -16.31
C ASN A 87 0.38 -15.89 -16.69
N GLU A 88 0.80 -14.64 -16.47
CA GLU A 88 2.18 -14.22 -16.64
C GLU A 88 3.06 -14.93 -15.61
N LYS A 89 4.05 -15.69 -16.10
CA LYS A 89 4.99 -16.40 -15.25
C LYS A 89 6.40 -15.86 -15.47
N LEU A 90 6.89 -15.13 -14.48
CA LEU A 90 8.25 -14.63 -14.43
C LEU A 90 9.20 -15.73 -13.94
N ARG A 91 10.46 -15.68 -14.39
CA ARG A 91 11.51 -16.63 -14.02
C ARG A 91 12.84 -15.90 -13.91
N LYS A 92 13.75 -16.38 -13.06
CA LYS A 92 15.05 -15.70 -12.85
C LYS A 92 15.88 -15.65 -14.13
N GLU A 93 15.96 -16.77 -14.83
CA GLU A 93 16.72 -16.92 -16.07
C GLU A 93 15.74 -17.01 -17.26
N ASP A 94 15.45 -15.85 -17.83
CA ASP A 94 14.56 -15.67 -18.98
C ASP A 94 15.31 -15.57 -20.32
N GLY A 95 16.64 -15.66 -20.30
CA GLY A 95 17.50 -15.50 -21.49
C GLY A 95 17.62 -14.06 -21.99
N VAL A 96 17.03 -13.09 -21.28
CA VAL A 96 17.03 -11.68 -21.66
C VAL A 96 18.14 -10.95 -20.90
N LYS A 97 18.66 -9.87 -21.52
CA LYS A 97 19.70 -9.03 -20.93
C LYS A 97 19.28 -8.52 -19.55
N LYS A 98 20.14 -8.76 -18.56
CA LYS A 98 19.99 -8.21 -17.20
C LYS A 98 20.13 -6.70 -17.21
N LEU A 99 19.47 -6.04 -16.26
CA LEU A 99 19.47 -4.59 -16.09
C LEU A 99 20.19 -4.17 -14.81
N ASP A 100 20.50 -2.88 -14.71
CA ASP A 100 20.93 -2.27 -13.46
C ASP A 100 19.86 -2.47 -12.37
N ALA A 101 20.26 -3.12 -11.28
CA ALA A 101 19.38 -3.42 -10.17
C ALA A 101 18.99 -2.18 -9.36
N SER A 102 19.73 -1.06 -9.44
CA SER A 102 19.43 0.14 -8.65
C SER A 102 18.07 0.72 -9.01
N THR A 103 17.85 1.00 -10.30
CA THR A 103 16.60 1.59 -10.80
C THR A 103 15.40 0.67 -10.53
N TYR A 104 15.58 -0.64 -10.74
CA TYR A 104 14.54 -1.63 -10.48
C TYR A 104 14.18 -1.71 -8.99
N ARG A 105 15.17 -1.77 -8.10
CA ARG A 105 14.94 -1.77 -6.64
C ARG A 105 14.24 -0.52 -6.17
N SER A 106 14.61 0.65 -6.71
CA SER A 106 13.93 1.91 -6.41
C SER A 106 12.45 1.87 -6.80
N LEU A 107 12.15 1.35 -8.00
CA LEU A 107 10.76 1.23 -8.48
C LEU A 107 9.94 0.28 -7.59
N VAL A 108 10.43 -0.95 -7.35
CA VAL A 108 9.67 -1.93 -6.56
C VAL A 108 9.55 -1.49 -5.09
N GLY A 109 10.56 -0.83 -4.53
CA GLY A 109 10.48 -0.20 -3.21
C GLY A 109 9.38 0.86 -3.13
N SER A 110 9.27 1.73 -4.14
CA SER A 110 8.17 2.70 -4.22
C SER A 110 6.79 2.04 -4.37
N LEU A 111 6.68 0.92 -5.09
CA LEU A 111 5.43 0.16 -5.16
C LEU A 111 5.02 -0.41 -3.79
N PHE A 112 5.96 -0.92 -2.99
CA PHE A 112 5.65 -1.39 -1.63
C PHE A 112 5.10 -0.27 -0.75
N TYR A 113 5.55 0.96 -0.96
CA TYR A 113 5.02 2.10 -0.21
C TYR A 113 3.58 2.44 -0.59
N LEU A 114 3.21 2.27 -1.87
CA LEU A 114 1.81 2.39 -2.32
C LEU A 114 0.92 1.28 -1.78
N CYS A 115 1.46 0.08 -1.54
CA CYS A 115 0.69 -1.04 -0.99
C CYS A 115 0.06 -0.72 0.39
N ASN A 116 0.45 0.35 1.08
CA ASN A 116 -0.20 0.82 2.32
C ASN A 116 -1.64 1.31 2.10
N THR A 117 -1.98 1.78 0.89
CA THR A 117 -3.36 2.14 0.51
C THR A 117 -3.86 1.38 -0.72
N ARG A 118 -3.02 0.54 -1.33
CA ARG A 118 -3.29 -0.19 -2.58
C ARG A 118 -3.06 -1.70 -2.44
N PRO A 119 -3.94 -2.42 -1.71
CA PRO A 119 -3.84 -3.88 -1.59
C PRO A 119 -3.95 -4.59 -2.95
N ASP A 120 -4.61 -3.97 -3.93
CA ASP A 120 -4.80 -4.49 -5.28
C ASP A 120 -3.50 -4.71 -6.07
N ILE A 121 -2.42 -3.98 -5.75
CA ILE A 121 -1.10 -4.16 -6.39
C ILE A 121 -0.12 -5.00 -5.55
N LEU A 122 -0.52 -5.44 -4.35
CA LEU A 122 0.37 -6.11 -3.40
C LEU A 122 0.96 -7.40 -3.97
N PHE A 123 0.11 -8.21 -4.61
CA PHE A 123 0.53 -9.50 -5.18
C PHE A 123 1.63 -9.31 -6.23
N VAL A 124 1.41 -8.45 -7.22
CA VAL A 124 2.40 -8.20 -8.29
C VAL A 124 3.67 -7.57 -7.74
N THR A 125 3.57 -6.71 -6.73
CA THR A 125 4.73 -6.07 -6.10
C THR A 125 5.59 -7.10 -5.37
N SER A 126 4.97 -8.02 -4.64
CA SER A 126 5.63 -9.15 -3.97
C SER A 126 6.25 -10.14 -4.97
N LEU A 127 5.59 -10.40 -6.10
CA LEU A 127 6.17 -11.19 -7.19
C LEU A 127 7.44 -10.52 -7.74
N LEU A 128 7.38 -9.22 -8.04
CA LEU A 128 8.49 -8.44 -8.59
C LEU A 128 9.68 -8.33 -7.61
N SER A 129 9.44 -8.34 -6.30
CA SER A 129 10.51 -8.25 -5.31
C SER A 129 11.45 -9.46 -5.34
N GLY A 130 10.97 -10.62 -5.81
CA GLY A 130 11.78 -11.82 -6.00
C GLY A 130 12.94 -11.67 -7.00
N PHE A 131 12.92 -10.62 -7.84
CA PHE A 131 13.91 -10.38 -8.89
C PHE A 131 14.82 -9.17 -8.62
N MET A 132 14.75 -8.56 -7.43
CA MET A 132 15.51 -7.35 -7.07
C MET A 132 17.03 -7.51 -7.15
N GLN A 133 17.57 -8.73 -7.00
CA GLN A 133 19.00 -8.97 -7.05
C GLN A 133 19.57 -8.96 -8.47
N SER A 134 18.81 -9.48 -9.44
CA SER A 134 19.26 -9.64 -10.84
C SER A 134 18.06 -9.51 -11.80
N PRO A 135 17.50 -8.30 -11.95
CA PRO A 135 16.35 -8.07 -12.80
C PRO A 135 16.72 -8.11 -14.28
N SER A 136 15.76 -8.47 -15.13
CA SER A 136 15.87 -8.47 -16.59
C SER A 136 14.98 -7.39 -17.18
N GLN A 137 15.08 -7.18 -18.50
CA GLN A 137 14.13 -6.30 -19.19
C GLN A 137 12.67 -6.78 -19.09
N VAL A 138 12.43 -8.08 -18.98
CA VAL A 138 11.08 -8.62 -18.77
C VAL A 138 10.55 -8.17 -17.41
N HIS A 139 11.33 -8.37 -16.33
CA HIS A 139 10.96 -7.95 -14.99
C HIS A 139 10.67 -6.44 -14.91
N PHE A 140 11.52 -5.61 -15.53
CA PHE A 140 11.31 -4.17 -15.54
C PHE A 140 10.11 -3.75 -16.40
N GLY A 141 9.85 -4.44 -17.51
CA GLY A 141 8.65 -4.26 -18.32
C GLY A 141 7.37 -4.55 -17.54
N THR A 142 7.32 -5.65 -16.80
CA THR A 142 6.21 -5.99 -15.90
C THR A 142 6.06 -4.94 -14.80
N ALA A 143 7.15 -4.47 -14.21
CA ALA A 143 7.10 -3.40 -13.21
C ALA A 143 6.56 -2.07 -13.79
N LYS A 144 6.95 -1.71 -15.02
CA LYS A 144 6.36 -0.57 -15.74
C LYS A 144 4.88 -0.78 -16.07
N ARG A 145 4.42 -2.02 -16.29
CA ARG A 145 2.99 -2.31 -16.44
C ARG A 145 2.21 -1.91 -15.19
N VAL A 146 2.74 -2.17 -14.00
CA VAL A 146 2.12 -1.72 -12.74
C VAL A 146 1.97 -0.20 -12.72
N LEU A 147 2.98 0.55 -13.17
CA LEU A 147 2.87 2.01 -13.31
C LEU A 147 1.78 2.43 -14.31
N ARG A 148 1.63 1.73 -15.45
CA ARG A 148 0.52 1.98 -16.39
C ARG A 148 -0.85 1.73 -15.76
N TYR A 149 -0.96 0.74 -14.89
CA TYR A 149 -2.20 0.47 -14.14
C TYR A 149 -2.47 1.58 -13.13
N LEU A 150 -1.45 2.02 -12.38
CA LEU A 150 -1.54 3.14 -11.45
C LEU A 150 -1.99 4.44 -12.13
N LEU A 151 -1.52 4.72 -13.34
CA LEU A 151 -1.95 5.90 -14.11
C LEU A 151 -3.48 5.92 -14.33
N GLY A 152 -4.09 4.77 -14.61
CA GLY A 152 -5.54 4.66 -14.77
C GLY A 152 -6.33 4.58 -13.47
N THR A 153 -5.65 4.41 -12.33
CA THR A 153 -6.26 4.16 -11.01
C THR A 153 -5.66 5.06 -9.94
N ILE A 154 -5.26 6.27 -10.31
CA ILE A 154 -4.45 7.15 -9.44
C ILE A 154 -5.20 7.63 -8.20
N SER A 155 -6.53 7.67 -8.29
CA SER A 155 -7.44 8.04 -7.21
C SER A 155 -7.89 6.85 -6.35
N PHE A 156 -7.38 5.63 -6.59
CA PHE A 156 -7.73 4.48 -5.77
C PHE A 156 -7.04 4.55 -4.42
N GLY A 157 -7.74 4.06 -3.40
CA GLY A 157 -7.30 3.99 -2.02
C GLY A 157 -8.21 3.05 -1.24
N ILE A 158 -8.21 3.21 0.09
CA ILE A 158 -9.07 2.44 0.99
C ILE A 158 -10.05 3.39 1.65
N SER A 159 -11.33 3.00 1.66
CA SER A 159 -12.39 3.76 2.32
C SER A 159 -13.02 2.90 3.42
N TYR A 160 -13.30 3.54 4.54
CA TYR A 160 -13.93 2.98 5.73
C TYR A 160 -15.22 3.75 5.99
N GLU A 161 -16.34 3.18 5.56
CA GLU A 161 -17.67 3.71 5.87
C GLU A 161 -18.01 3.50 7.35
N LYS A 162 -18.70 4.46 7.94
CA LYS A 162 -19.27 4.35 9.27
C LYS A 162 -20.37 3.28 9.29
N ARG A 163 -20.20 2.25 10.11
CA ARG A 163 -21.18 1.17 10.28
C ARG A 163 -21.53 0.98 11.75
N LEU A 164 -22.80 0.62 11.99
CA LEU A 164 -23.31 0.28 13.33
C LEU A 164 -22.76 -1.07 13.82
N GLU A 165 -22.59 -2.03 12.91
CA GLU A 165 -21.99 -3.33 13.18
C GLU A 165 -20.56 -3.40 12.62
N SER A 166 -19.61 -3.82 13.46
CA SER A 166 -18.27 -4.19 13.04
C SER A 166 -18.10 -5.71 13.11
N LYS A 167 -17.88 -6.34 11.95
CA LYS A 167 -17.57 -7.77 11.84
C LYS A 167 -16.15 -7.92 11.32
N LEU A 168 -15.38 -8.79 11.97
CA LEU A 168 -14.07 -9.21 11.49
C LEU A 168 -14.28 -10.27 10.40
N VAL A 169 -13.77 -10.00 9.20
CA VAL A 169 -13.81 -10.93 8.07
C VAL A 169 -12.39 -11.16 7.59
N GLY A 170 -12.03 -12.41 7.33
CA GLY A 170 -10.72 -12.79 6.83
C GLY A 170 -10.83 -13.65 5.59
N PHE A 171 -10.06 -13.30 4.57
CA PHE A 171 -9.87 -14.10 3.37
C PHE A 171 -8.42 -14.58 3.32
N THR A 172 -8.22 -15.82 2.93
CA THR A 172 -6.89 -16.39 2.70
C THR A 172 -6.93 -17.16 1.40
N ASP A 173 -5.84 -17.08 0.65
CA ASP A 173 -5.66 -17.81 -0.60
C ASP A 173 -4.21 -18.26 -0.74
N SER A 174 -3.98 -19.32 -1.49
CA SER A 174 -2.63 -19.78 -1.83
C SER A 174 -2.63 -20.43 -3.20
N ASP A 175 -1.63 -20.08 -4.01
CA ASP A 175 -1.41 -20.79 -5.26
C ASP A 175 -0.79 -22.17 -5.03
N TRP A 176 -0.79 -23.02 -6.06
CA TRP A 176 -0.11 -24.31 -6.02
C TRP A 176 1.11 -24.29 -6.93
N ALA A 177 2.30 -24.37 -6.33
CA ALA A 177 3.58 -24.39 -7.02
C ALA A 177 3.71 -23.26 -8.07
N GLY A 178 3.19 -22.07 -7.76
CA GLY A 178 3.06 -20.96 -8.71
C GLY A 178 4.39 -20.43 -9.25
N SER A 179 5.45 -20.54 -8.45
CA SER A 179 6.81 -20.17 -8.86
C SER A 179 7.41 -21.18 -9.83
N ILE A 180 7.79 -20.72 -11.04
CA ILE A 180 8.46 -21.59 -12.02
C ILE A 180 9.80 -22.10 -11.47
N ASP A 181 10.55 -21.22 -10.79
CA ASP A 181 11.96 -21.44 -10.45
C ASP A 181 12.16 -22.49 -9.34
N ASP A 182 11.27 -22.53 -8.34
CA ASP A 182 11.45 -23.37 -7.14
C ASP A 182 10.18 -24.11 -6.71
N LYS A 183 9.09 -24.01 -7.48
CA LYS A 183 7.80 -24.66 -7.21
C LYS A 183 7.21 -24.31 -5.85
N ARG A 184 7.66 -23.21 -5.23
CA ARG A 184 7.09 -22.72 -3.97
C ARG A 184 5.81 -21.94 -4.26
N SER A 185 4.85 -22.11 -3.36
CA SER A 185 3.60 -21.39 -3.41
C SER A 185 3.71 -19.95 -2.90
N THR A 186 2.79 -19.08 -3.31
CA THR A 186 2.52 -17.76 -2.74
C THR A 186 1.22 -17.83 -1.95
N SER A 187 1.27 -17.45 -0.68
CA SER A 187 0.08 -17.30 0.16
C SER A 187 -0.24 -15.83 0.37
N GLY A 188 -1.52 -15.50 0.32
CA GLY A 188 -2.03 -14.18 0.61
C GLY A 188 -3.16 -14.21 1.62
N HIS A 189 -3.33 -13.10 2.33
CA HIS A 189 -4.50 -12.89 3.17
C HIS A 189 -4.95 -11.44 3.11
N CYS A 190 -6.22 -11.22 3.41
CA CYS A 190 -6.80 -9.90 3.59
C CYS A 190 -7.83 -9.95 4.72
N PHE A 191 -7.65 -9.11 5.73
CA PHE A 191 -8.55 -8.97 6.87
C PHE A 191 -9.23 -7.60 6.82
N GLY A 192 -10.54 -7.62 7.03
CA GLY A 192 -11.37 -6.44 7.12
C GLY A 192 -12.13 -6.38 8.42
N LEU A 193 -12.44 -5.15 8.83
CA LEU A 193 -13.25 -4.87 10.00
C LEU A 193 -14.32 -3.86 9.61
N GLY A 194 -15.59 -4.26 9.73
CA GLY A 194 -16.71 -3.41 9.34
C GLY A 194 -16.83 -3.26 7.82
N SER A 195 -16.43 -2.10 7.29
CA SER A 195 -16.61 -1.70 5.88
C SER A 195 -15.36 -1.82 5.01
N GLY A 196 -14.17 -1.83 5.61
CA GLY A 196 -12.90 -1.76 4.89
C GLY A 196 -11.89 -2.83 5.31
N MET A 197 -10.88 -3.03 4.46
CA MET A 197 -9.72 -3.88 4.75
C MET A 197 -8.68 -3.09 5.53
N PHE A 198 -8.09 -3.69 6.57
CA PHE A 198 -7.06 -3.03 7.40
C PHE A 198 -5.74 -3.79 7.45
N SER A 199 -5.71 -5.05 6.97
CA SER A 199 -4.50 -5.86 6.94
C SER A 199 -4.49 -6.75 5.71
N TRP A 200 -3.35 -6.82 5.03
CA TRP A 200 -3.16 -7.66 3.86
C TRP A 200 -1.71 -8.11 3.74
N SER A 201 -1.50 -9.27 3.11
CA SER A 201 -0.18 -9.79 2.81
C SER A 201 -0.21 -10.64 1.55
N SER A 202 0.91 -10.68 0.85
CA SER A 202 1.21 -11.64 -0.21
C SER A 202 2.66 -12.08 -0.05
N LYS A 203 2.87 -13.35 0.28
CA LYS A 203 4.19 -13.88 0.64
C LYS A 203 4.45 -15.23 -0.01
N LYS A 204 5.59 -15.31 -0.69
CA LYS A 204 6.14 -16.59 -1.15
C LYS A 204 6.54 -17.47 0.04
N GLN A 205 6.06 -18.71 0.07
CA GLN A 205 6.32 -19.66 1.14
C GLN A 205 7.81 -20.03 1.23
N GLY A 206 8.27 -20.36 2.43
CA GLY A 206 9.66 -20.78 2.68
C GLY A 206 9.95 -22.21 2.23
N ASN A 207 8.92 -23.06 2.23
CA ASN A 207 9.03 -24.49 1.96
C ASN A 207 8.11 -24.87 0.77
N VAL A 208 8.37 -26.02 0.18
CA VAL A 208 7.44 -26.70 -0.72
C VAL A 208 6.63 -27.68 0.13
N ALA A 209 5.33 -27.78 -0.12
CA ALA A 209 4.44 -28.74 0.56
C ALA A 209 4.69 -30.18 0.09
#